data_AF-A0A5N6UFG0-F1
#
_entry.id   AF-A0A5N6UFG0-F1
#
_cell.length_a   1.000
_cell.length_b   1.000
_cell.length_c   1.000
_cell.angle_alpha   90.00
_cell.angle_beta   90.00
_cell.angle_gamma   90.00
#
_symmetry.space_group_name_H-M   'P 1'
#
loop_
_entity.id
_entity.type
_entity.pdbx_description
1 polymer ?
#
loop_
_entity_poly.entity_id
_entity_poly.type
_entity_poly.pdbx_seq_one_letter_code
_entity_poly.pdbx_strand_id
1 'polypeptide(L)'
;MGRQQSTATRNLRIREDTAKYLLNLDLDSAKYDPKTRRMVDMGAQEDQAAALVAEENFVRASGDAAEFEKAQKYAWEAQESGRQKIHLQANPTSGEILRKKEQADTEAKRQTQRRALLEKYGGEEHLAPTPLRDTMVVENERFVEYDETGAIKGAPKKAAKSKYPEDILTNNHTFVWGSWWHNFEWGYACCYSTVKNSYCTGEDGKRAFEEADKMLMLEAVGGADEQPEAETEDAVERQNQEQDIDDRRAEDSGTKSKKRTLMEVQSGITEEELESYKKSRLAADDPMAKFIGNDILE
;
A
#
# COMPACT_ATOMS: atom_id res chain seq x y z
N MET A 1 42.86 19.95 26.16
CA MET A 1 43.47 19.62 24.84
C MET A 1 42.66 18.49 24.19
N GLY A 2 41.46 18.78 23.70
CA GLY A 2 40.64 17.79 23.00
C GLY A 2 41.09 17.72 21.53
N ARG A 3 41.62 16.57 21.10
CA ARG A 3 41.99 16.37 19.70
C ARG A 3 40.72 16.33 18.86
N GLN A 4 40.46 17.40 18.11
CA GLN A 4 39.43 17.43 17.07
C GLN A 4 39.89 16.49 15.95
N GLN A 5 39.29 15.30 15.87
CA GLN A 5 39.52 14.41 14.73
C GLN A 5 38.84 15.01 13.50
N SER A 6 39.51 14.95 12.35
CA SER A 6 38.96 15.47 11.10
C SER A 6 37.66 14.72 10.77
N THR A 7 36.58 15.46 10.57
CA THR A 7 35.28 14.94 10.11
C THR A 7 35.34 14.30 8.71
N ALA A 8 36.48 14.40 8.03
CA ALA A 8 36.74 13.78 6.73
C ALA A 8 36.89 12.25 6.81
N THR A 9 37.36 11.69 7.93
CA THR A 9 37.47 10.23 8.10
C THR A 9 36.23 9.69 8.79
N ARG A 10 35.28 9.17 8.01
CA ARG A 10 34.08 8.49 8.54
C ARG A 10 34.51 7.17 9.19
N ASN A 11 34.16 6.98 10.45
CA ASN A 11 34.28 5.67 11.10
C ASN A 11 33.38 4.66 10.39
N LEU A 12 33.95 3.52 9.98
CA LEU A 12 33.23 2.45 9.29
C LEU A 12 32.32 1.62 10.21
N ARG A 13 32.54 1.70 11.52
CA ARG A 13 31.68 1.04 12.51
C ARG A 13 30.36 1.80 12.62
N ILE A 14 29.28 1.08 12.36
CA ILE A 14 27.90 1.50 12.60
C ILE A 14 27.72 1.62 14.12
N ARG A 15 27.25 2.79 14.59
CA ARG A 15 27.13 3.07 16.04
C ARG A 15 25.84 2.47 16.62
N GLU A 16 24.87 2.23 15.76
CA GLU A 16 23.58 1.62 16.04
C GLU A 16 23.72 0.13 16.37
N ASP A 17 24.71 -0.55 15.78
CA ASP A 17 24.94 -1.99 15.98
C ASP A 17 25.82 -2.25 17.21
N THR A 18 25.22 -2.82 18.26
CA THR A 18 25.94 -3.28 19.44
C THR A 18 26.78 -4.52 19.12
N ALA A 19 28.02 -4.57 19.61
CA ALA A 19 28.86 -5.76 19.42
C ALA A 19 28.36 -6.92 20.29
N LYS A 20 28.47 -8.15 19.80
CA LYS A 20 27.91 -9.34 20.47
C LYS A 20 28.43 -9.58 21.89
N TYR A 21 29.72 -9.32 22.12
CA TYR A 21 30.35 -9.44 23.44
C TYR A 21 30.00 -8.31 24.42
N LEU A 22 29.21 -7.32 23.99
CA LEU A 22 28.70 -6.24 24.84
C LEU A 22 27.20 -6.41 25.15
N LEU A 23 26.57 -7.50 24.68
CA LEU A 23 25.16 -7.78 24.95
C LEU A 23 24.94 -8.15 26.42
N ASN A 24 25.80 -9.01 26.98
CA ASN A 24 25.90 -9.23 28.41
C ASN A 24 27.37 -9.05 28.84
N LEU A 25 27.59 -8.31 29.93
CA LEU A 25 28.90 -8.04 30.53
C LEU A 25 29.24 -9.06 31.64
N ASP A 26 28.29 -9.89 32.05
CA ASP A 26 28.51 -10.92 33.06
C ASP A 26 29.50 -11.97 32.56
N LEU A 27 30.40 -12.40 33.46
CA LEU A 27 31.48 -13.32 33.14
C LEU A 27 30.98 -14.73 32.80
N ASP A 28 29.81 -15.12 33.31
CA ASP A 28 29.17 -16.43 33.12
C ASP A 28 28.19 -16.47 31.94
N SER A 29 28.09 -15.36 31.19
CA SER A 29 27.24 -15.26 30.00
C SER A 29 27.82 -16.00 28.78
N ALA A 30 27.03 -16.07 27.71
CA ALA A 30 27.40 -16.68 26.45
C ALA A 30 28.81 -16.26 25.94
N LYS A 31 29.67 -17.24 25.64
CA LYS A 31 31.08 -16.98 25.29
C LYS A 31 31.23 -16.48 23.86
N TYR A 32 31.89 -15.31 23.69
CA TYR A 32 32.30 -14.78 22.37
C TYR A 32 33.73 -15.23 21.98
N ASP A 33 33.89 -15.78 20.78
CA ASP A 33 35.21 -16.05 20.17
C ASP A 33 35.62 -14.88 19.25
N PRO A 34 36.64 -14.08 19.62
CA PRO A 34 37.06 -12.91 18.84
C PRO A 34 37.69 -13.25 17.49
N LYS A 35 38.16 -14.49 17.29
CA LYS A 35 38.80 -14.90 16.05
C LYS A 35 37.77 -15.17 14.96
N THR A 36 36.75 -15.95 15.29
CA THR A 36 35.67 -16.31 14.35
C THR A 36 34.47 -15.35 14.42
N ARG A 37 34.49 -14.43 15.40
CA ARG A 37 33.45 -13.41 15.64
C ARG A 37 32.05 -14.01 15.86
N ARG A 38 32.00 -15.17 16.52
CA ARG A 38 30.76 -15.90 16.80
C ARG A 38 30.55 -16.07 18.30
N MET A 39 29.29 -16.13 18.69
CA MET A 39 28.92 -16.64 20.01
C MET A 39 28.97 -18.18 19.93
N VAL A 40 29.62 -18.81 20.90
CA VAL A 40 29.92 -20.25 20.85
C VAL A 40 28.96 -21.05 21.71
N ASP A 41 28.64 -20.53 22.89
CA ASP A 41 27.89 -21.26 23.91
C ASP A 41 26.74 -20.39 24.43
N MET A 42 25.61 -21.00 24.80
CA MET A 42 24.45 -20.33 25.36
C MET A 42 24.75 -19.75 26.75
N GLY A 43 25.75 -20.30 27.45
CA GLY A 43 26.01 -19.98 28.85
C GLY A 43 25.04 -20.69 29.79
N ALA A 44 25.16 -20.42 31.09
CA ALA A 44 24.34 -21.09 32.12
C ALA A 44 23.01 -20.37 32.43
N GLN A 45 22.88 -19.10 32.04
CA GLN A 45 21.70 -18.27 32.30
C GLN A 45 20.93 -17.95 31.01
N GLU A 46 19.60 -17.84 31.13
CA GLU A 46 18.73 -17.38 30.05
C GLU A 46 18.82 -15.86 29.89
N ASP A 47 19.89 -15.40 29.24
CA ASP A 47 20.13 -13.98 28.97
C ASP A 47 19.83 -13.62 27.51
N GLN A 48 19.78 -12.32 27.20
CA GLN A 48 19.67 -11.81 25.83
C GLN A 48 20.79 -12.35 24.92
N ALA A 49 22.00 -12.54 25.47
CA ALA A 49 23.12 -13.12 24.74
C ALA A 49 22.86 -14.60 24.40
N ALA A 50 22.29 -15.38 25.33
CA ALA A 50 21.90 -16.78 25.12
C ALA A 50 20.81 -16.90 24.04
N ALA A 51 19.80 -16.03 24.09
CA ALA A 51 18.74 -15.97 23.09
C ALA A 51 19.30 -15.72 21.68
N LEU A 52 20.29 -14.83 21.53
CA LEU A 52 20.93 -14.58 20.25
C LEU A 52 21.73 -15.77 19.74
N VAL A 53 22.42 -16.52 20.61
CA VAL A 53 23.12 -17.73 20.17
C VAL A 53 22.10 -18.80 19.72
N ALA A 54 20.98 -18.94 20.43
CA ALA A 54 19.91 -19.87 20.07
C ALA A 54 19.31 -19.50 18.72
N GLU A 55 19.07 -18.21 18.49
CA GLU A 55 18.61 -17.66 17.21
C GLU A 55 19.65 -17.91 16.11
N GLU A 56 20.94 -17.65 16.33
CA GLU A 56 22.00 -17.91 15.34
C GLU A 56 22.05 -19.39 14.93
N ASN A 57 21.94 -20.29 15.91
CA ASN A 57 21.91 -21.73 15.65
C ASN A 57 20.64 -22.16 14.92
N PHE A 58 19.50 -21.57 15.27
CA PHE A 58 18.25 -21.79 14.57
C PHE A 58 18.34 -21.30 13.12
N VAL A 59 18.83 -20.08 12.88
CA VAL A 59 19.01 -19.49 11.55
C VAL A 59 19.90 -20.37 10.69
N ARG A 60 21.00 -20.93 11.24
CA ARG A 60 21.89 -21.86 10.52
C ARG A 60 21.19 -23.14 10.08
N ALA A 61 20.30 -23.69 10.90
CA ALA A 61 19.56 -24.90 10.58
C ALA A 61 18.30 -24.62 9.73
N SER A 62 17.83 -23.38 9.68
CA SER A 62 16.60 -22.99 9.01
C SER A 62 16.76 -22.83 7.49
N GLY A 63 15.62 -22.74 6.80
CA GLY A 63 15.56 -22.51 5.34
C GLY A 63 16.14 -23.67 4.53
N ASP A 64 16.99 -23.34 3.56
CA ASP A 64 17.54 -24.29 2.59
C ASP A 64 18.47 -25.33 3.24
N ALA A 65 19.07 -25.02 4.41
CA ALA A 65 19.89 -25.98 5.14
C ALA A 65 19.07 -27.20 5.59
N ALA A 66 17.88 -26.98 6.16
CA ALA A 66 16.96 -28.05 6.54
C ALA A 66 16.51 -28.88 5.33
N GLU A 67 16.27 -28.23 4.19
CA GLU A 67 15.91 -28.94 2.96
C GLU A 67 17.05 -29.78 2.39
N PHE A 68 18.27 -29.25 2.45
CA PHE A 68 19.49 -29.94 2.03
C PHE A 68 19.74 -31.18 2.90
N GLU A 69 19.60 -31.05 4.23
CA GLU A 69 19.70 -32.20 5.14
C GLU A 69 18.65 -33.28 4.83
N LYS A 70 17.40 -32.89 4.55
CA LYS A 70 16.35 -33.83 4.11
C LYS A 70 16.71 -34.52 2.80
N ALA A 71 17.26 -33.79 1.83
CA ALA A 71 17.70 -34.35 0.55
C ALA A 71 18.88 -35.31 0.73
N GLN A 72 19.80 -35.02 1.65
CA GLN A 72 20.92 -35.88 1.98
C GLN A 72 20.46 -37.18 2.67
N LYS A 73 19.54 -37.08 3.65
CA LYS A 73 18.91 -38.25 4.27
C LYS A 73 18.21 -39.13 3.24
N TYR A 74 17.44 -38.53 2.34
CA TYR A 74 16.79 -39.24 1.24
C TYR A 74 17.78 -39.98 0.34
N ALA A 75 18.90 -39.33 -0.03
CA ALA A 75 19.93 -39.97 -0.84
C ALA A 75 20.55 -41.20 -0.14
N TRP A 76 20.80 -41.10 1.17
CA TRP A 76 21.30 -42.23 1.97
C TRP A 76 20.28 -43.36 2.08
N GLU A 77 19.01 -43.05 2.40
CA GLU A 77 17.94 -44.05 2.49
C GLU A 77 17.70 -44.75 1.15
N ALA A 78 17.76 -44.01 0.03
CA ALA A 78 17.62 -44.56 -1.32
C ALA A 78 18.78 -45.48 -1.70
N GLN A 79 19.99 -45.13 -1.26
CA GLN A 79 21.20 -45.94 -1.45
C GLN A 79 21.15 -47.22 -0.62
N GLU A 80 20.78 -47.15 0.66
CA GLU A 80 20.62 -48.30 1.55
C GLU A 80 19.50 -49.25 1.09
N SER A 81 18.39 -48.68 0.63
CA SER A 81 17.26 -49.45 0.09
C SER A 81 17.58 -50.11 -1.27
N GLY A 82 18.71 -49.75 -1.91
CA GLY A 82 19.10 -50.25 -3.23
C GLY A 82 18.17 -49.84 -4.39
N ARG A 83 17.22 -48.93 -4.16
CA ARG A 83 16.18 -48.55 -5.14
C ARG A 83 16.75 -47.68 -6.24
N GLN A 84 17.54 -46.67 -5.89
CA GLN A 84 18.02 -45.64 -6.80
C GLN A 84 19.41 -45.14 -6.39
N LYS A 85 20.29 -44.91 -7.37
CA LYS A 85 21.63 -44.32 -7.14
C LYS A 85 21.53 -42.79 -7.18
N ILE A 86 21.15 -42.20 -6.05
CA ILE A 86 21.01 -40.76 -5.88
C ILE A 86 22.25 -40.23 -5.18
N HIS A 87 22.92 -39.25 -5.77
CA HIS A 87 24.06 -38.59 -5.14
C HIS A 87 23.91 -37.08 -5.27
N LEU A 88 23.83 -36.39 -4.14
CA LEU A 88 23.46 -34.98 -4.06
C LEU A 88 24.47 -34.07 -4.77
N GLN A 89 25.77 -34.36 -4.64
CA GLN A 89 26.84 -33.58 -5.26
C GLN A 89 27.12 -33.96 -6.73
N ALA A 90 26.98 -35.24 -7.10
CA ALA A 90 27.31 -35.68 -8.45
C ALA A 90 26.18 -35.37 -9.43
N ASN A 91 24.92 -35.65 -9.06
CA ASN A 91 23.75 -35.42 -9.90
C ASN A 91 22.62 -34.74 -9.09
N PRO A 92 22.79 -33.46 -8.72
CA PRO A 92 21.83 -32.74 -7.87
C PRO A 92 20.43 -32.62 -8.49
N THR A 93 20.36 -32.32 -9.78
CA THR A 93 19.09 -32.08 -10.49
C THR A 93 18.25 -33.35 -10.62
N SER A 94 18.86 -34.50 -10.91
CA SER A 94 18.11 -35.76 -10.97
C SER A 94 17.61 -36.17 -9.59
N GLY A 95 18.39 -35.96 -8.53
CA GLY A 95 17.97 -36.19 -7.15
C GLY A 95 16.80 -35.31 -6.73
N GLU A 96 16.81 -34.03 -7.12
CA GLU A 96 15.74 -33.08 -6.82
C GLU A 96 14.42 -33.45 -7.52
N ILE A 97 14.49 -33.86 -8.80
CA ILE A 97 13.32 -34.37 -9.54
C ILE A 97 12.74 -35.62 -8.88
N LEU A 98 13.58 -36.56 -8.44
CA LEU A 98 13.12 -37.77 -7.76
C LEU A 98 12.48 -37.46 -6.40
N ARG A 99 13.07 -36.53 -5.63
CA ARG A 99 12.52 -36.03 -4.37
C ARG A 99 11.13 -35.41 -4.56
N LYS A 100 10.96 -34.57 -5.59
CA LYS A 100 9.66 -33.97 -5.93
C LYS A 100 8.61 -35.02 -6.29
N LYS A 101 9.00 -36.02 -7.08
CA LYS A 101 8.11 -37.14 -7.42
C LYS A 101 7.70 -37.94 -6.18
N GLU A 102 8.63 -38.23 -5.28
CA GLU A 102 8.32 -38.92 -4.03
C GLU A 102 7.41 -38.09 -3.13
N GLN A 103 7.65 -36.78 -3.00
CA GLN A 103 6.75 -35.89 -2.26
C GLN A 103 5.32 -35.95 -2.82
N ALA A 104 5.16 -35.83 -4.15
CA ALA A 104 3.86 -35.97 -4.81
C ALA A 104 3.24 -37.37 -4.56
N ASP A 105 4.02 -38.43 -4.65
CA ASP A 105 3.54 -39.81 -4.41
C ASP A 105 3.14 -40.03 -2.94
N THR A 106 3.88 -39.47 -1.98
CA THR A 106 3.56 -39.56 -0.55
C THR A 106 2.32 -38.74 -0.20
N GLU A 107 2.14 -37.57 -0.79
CA GLU A 107 0.92 -36.77 -0.66
C GLU A 107 -0.27 -37.49 -1.28
N ALA A 108 -0.12 -38.07 -2.48
CA ALA A 108 -1.15 -38.87 -3.11
C ALA A 108 -1.53 -40.08 -2.23
N LYS A 109 -0.55 -40.79 -1.66
CA LYS A 109 -0.80 -41.90 -0.71
C LYS A 109 -1.50 -41.42 0.56
N ARG A 110 -1.13 -40.26 1.11
CA ARG A 110 -1.83 -39.66 2.27
C ARG A 110 -3.27 -39.29 1.93
N GLN A 111 -3.52 -38.74 0.75
CA GLN A 111 -4.86 -38.41 0.28
C GLN A 111 -5.70 -39.67 0.04
N THR A 112 -5.16 -40.71 -0.59
CA THR A 112 -5.88 -41.97 -0.78
C THR A 112 -6.19 -42.66 0.55
N GLN A 113 -5.25 -42.65 1.50
CA GLN A 113 -5.50 -43.13 2.87
C GLN A 113 -6.58 -42.31 3.56
N ARG A 114 -6.53 -40.97 3.47
CA ARG A 114 -7.55 -40.09 4.05
C ARG A 114 -8.93 -40.36 3.44
N ARG A 115 -9.02 -40.50 2.11
CA ARG A 115 -10.27 -40.85 1.41
C ARG A 115 -10.78 -42.22 1.84
N ALA A 116 -9.92 -43.24 1.88
CA ALA A 116 -10.30 -44.57 2.33
C ALA A 116 -10.78 -44.60 3.80
N LEU A 117 -10.23 -43.74 4.66
CA LEU A 117 -10.72 -43.58 6.03
C LEU A 117 -12.09 -42.89 6.07
N LEU A 118 -12.29 -41.84 5.28
CA LEU A 118 -13.59 -41.16 5.17
C LEU A 118 -14.69 -42.09 4.63
N GLU A 119 -14.38 -42.93 3.63
CA GLU A 119 -15.33 -43.90 3.09
C GLU A 119 -15.71 -44.97 4.12
N LYS A 120 -14.77 -45.41 4.96
CA LYS A 120 -15.02 -46.45 5.98
C LYS A 120 -15.78 -45.93 7.18
N TYR A 121 -15.47 -44.72 7.63
CA TYR A 121 -15.96 -44.19 8.91
C TYR A 121 -17.00 -43.07 8.75
N GLY A 122 -17.20 -42.54 7.54
CA GLY A 122 -18.07 -41.39 7.28
C GLY A 122 -17.48 -40.07 7.83
N GLY A 123 -18.28 -39.00 7.79
CA GLY A 123 -17.91 -37.69 8.38
C GLY A 123 -17.45 -36.62 7.39
N GLU A 124 -17.66 -36.81 6.08
CA GLU A 124 -17.37 -35.80 5.05
C GLU A 124 -18.13 -34.47 5.31
N GLU A 125 -19.35 -34.55 5.84
CA GLU A 125 -20.20 -33.41 6.19
C GLU A 125 -19.58 -32.48 7.24
N HIS A 126 -18.68 -33.00 8.09
CA HIS A 126 -18.00 -32.20 9.12
C HIS A 126 -16.68 -31.60 8.65
N LEU A 127 -16.19 -32.03 7.48
CA LEU A 127 -14.92 -31.60 6.91
C LEU A 127 -15.08 -30.38 5.99
N ALA A 128 -16.26 -30.23 5.38
CA ALA A 128 -16.60 -29.06 4.59
C ALA A 128 -16.64 -27.81 5.49
N PRO A 129 -15.92 -26.72 5.14
CA PRO A 129 -16.02 -25.46 5.85
C PRO A 129 -17.41 -24.87 5.59
N THR A 130 -18.36 -25.15 6.47
CA THR A 130 -19.65 -24.46 6.47
C THR A 130 -19.45 -23.05 7.03
N PRO A 131 -20.11 -22.01 6.50
CA PRO A 131 -19.99 -20.64 7.03
C PRO A 131 -20.39 -20.56 8.51
N LEU A 132 -21.25 -21.48 8.96
CA LEU A 132 -21.63 -21.61 10.36
C LEU A 132 -20.48 -22.08 11.26
N ARG A 133 -19.50 -22.85 10.75
CA ARG A 133 -18.33 -23.31 11.52
C ARG A 133 -17.37 -22.19 11.86
N ASP A 134 -17.14 -21.25 10.93
CA ASP A 134 -16.32 -20.05 11.21
C ASP A 134 -16.97 -19.15 12.28
N THR A 135 -18.30 -19.19 12.38
CA THR A 135 -19.06 -18.49 13.43
C THR A 135 -19.34 -19.36 14.66
N MET A 136 -19.05 -20.66 14.60
CA MET A 136 -19.33 -21.60 15.69
C MET A 136 -18.22 -21.44 16.71
N VAL A 137 -18.56 -20.87 17.86
CA VAL A 137 -17.67 -20.73 19.01
C VAL A 137 -17.40 -22.14 19.56
N VAL A 138 -16.34 -22.77 19.05
CA VAL A 138 -15.76 -23.97 19.64
C VAL A 138 -14.89 -23.51 20.80
N GLU A 139 -15.35 -23.80 22.02
CA GLU A 139 -14.63 -23.77 23.32
C GLU A 139 -13.47 -22.75 23.42
N ASN A 140 -13.72 -21.65 24.14
CA ASN A 140 -12.79 -20.52 24.28
C ASN A 140 -11.70 -20.76 25.35
N GLU A 141 -10.70 -21.60 25.07
CA GLU A 141 -9.42 -21.60 25.83
C GLU A 141 -8.30 -20.86 25.10
N ARG A 142 -8.62 -20.08 24.07
CA ARG A 142 -7.63 -19.28 23.35
C ARG A 142 -7.26 -18.06 24.18
N PHE A 143 -6.09 -18.12 24.82
CA PHE A 143 -5.47 -16.97 25.47
C PHE A 143 -5.14 -15.89 24.42
N VAL A 144 -5.64 -14.68 24.65
CA VAL A 144 -5.43 -13.50 23.80
C VAL A 144 -4.82 -12.42 24.68
N GLU A 145 -3.56 -12.09 24.44
CA GLU A 145 -2.93 -10.94 25.10
C GLU A 145 -3.37 -9.64 24.42
N TYR A 146 -3.85 -8.70 25.23
CA TYR A 146 -4.12 -7.34 24.79
C TYR A 146 -2.96 -6.43 25.18
N ASP A 147 -2.57 -5.54 24.27
CA ASP A 147 -1.69 -4.41 24.57
C ASP A 147 -2.42 -3.37 25.43
N GLU A 148 -1.69 -2.42 26.02
CA GLU A 148 -2.25 -1.29 26.80
C GLU A 148 -3.29 -0.46 26.02
N THR A 149 -3.25 -0.55 24.69
CA THR A 149 -4.19 0.10 23.75
C THR A 149 -5.44 -0.75 23.44
N GLY A 150 -5.54 -1.96 23.98
CA GLY A 150 -6.62 -2.91 23.71
C GLY A 150 -6.49 -3.66 22.38
N ALA A 151 -5.34 -3.58 21.70
CA ALA A 151 -5.06 -4.36 20.49
C ALA A 151 -4.57 -5.77 20.83
N ILE A 152 -4.94 -6.77 20.03
CA ILE A 152 -4.47 -8.15 20.21
C ILE A 152 -3.01 -8.26 19.77
N LYS A 153 -2.12 -8.72 20.65
CA LYS A 153 -0.71 -8.96 20.32
C LYS A 153 -0.59 -9.99 19.21
N GLY A 154 0.15 -9.64 18.15
CA GLY A 154 0.41 -10.52 17.01
C GLY A 154 -0.72 -10.60 15.97
N ALA A 155 -1.89 -9.99 16.21
CA ALA A 155 -2.89 -9.86 15.17
C ALA A 155 -2.48 -8.77 14.15
N PRO A 156 -2.75 -8.95 12.85
CA PRO A 156 -2.47 -7.92 11.86
C PRO A 156 -3.29 -6.66 12.19
N LYS A 157 -2.60 -5.51 12.30
CA LYS A 157 -3.25 -4.21 12.50
C LYS A 157 -4.15 -3.93 11.29
N LYS A 158 -5.46 -3.78 11.52
CA LYS A 158 -6.39 -3.36 10.46
C LYS A 158 -5.97 -1.97 9.97
N ALA A 159 -5.86 -1.78 8.66
CA ALA A 159 -5.57 -0.47 8.10
C ALA A 159 -6.65 0.53 8.53
N ALA A 160 -6.24 1.72 8.98
CA ALA A 160 -7.16 2.77 9.37
C ALA A 160 -7.90 3.26 8.12
N LYS A 161 -9.23 3.15 8.12
CA LYS A 161 -10.09 3.73 7.08
C LYS A 161 -10.11 5.24 7.22
N SER A 162 -10.24 5.96 6.10
CA SER A 162 -10.38 7.41 6.13
C SER A 162 -11.72 7.85 6.77
N LYS A 163 -11.82 9.12 7.20
CA LYS A 163 -13.05 9.67 7.80
C LYS A 163 -14.25 9.61 6.85
N TYR A 164 -13.99 9.66 5.55
CA TYR A 164 -15.00 9.64 4.51
C TYR A 164 -15.22 8.21 4.04
N PRO A 165 -16.46 7.84 3.68
CA PRO A 165 -16.71 6.50 3.18
C PRO A 165 -16.03 6.33 1.81
N GLU A 166 -14.96 5.56 1.82
CA GLU A 166 -14.25 5.09 0.63
C GLU A 166 -15.01 3.94 -0.04
N ASP A 167 -14.75 3.73 -1.32
CA ASP A 167 -15.30 2.62 -2.11
C ASP A 167 -16.84 2.51 -2.12
N ILE A 168 -17.56 3.64 -2.04
CA ILE A 168 -19.00 3.64 -2.36
C ILE A 168 -19.16 3.63 -3.88
N LEU A 169 -19.48 2.45 -4.39
CA LEU A 169 -19.83 2.27 -5.79
C LEU A 169 -21.34 2.45 -5.96
N THR A 170 -21.73 3.45 -6.73
CA THR A 170 -23.14 3.69 -7.06
C THR A 170 -23.54 2.83 -8.24
N ASN A 171 -24.79 2.33 -8.27
CA ASN A 171 -25.44 1.71 -9.43
C ASN A 171 -24.59 0.66 -10.20
N ASN A 172 -23.94 -0.25 -9.47
CA ASN A 172 -23.17 -1.38 -9.99
C ASN A 172 -21.95 -0.99 -10.87
N HIS A 173 -21.41 0.21 -10.69
CA HIS A 173 -20.11 0.57 -11.24
C HIS A 173 -18.98 -0.12 -10.47
N THR A 174 -17.83 -0.38 -11.10
CA THR A 174 -16.62 -0.90 -10.42
C THR A 174 -15.61 0.19 -10.05
N PHE A 175 -15.86 1.42 -10.50
CA PHE A 175 -15.06 2.60 -10.18
C PHE A 175 -15.96 3.77 -9.76
N VAL A 176 -15.41 4.69 -8.96
CA VAL A 176 -16.12 5.88 -8.46
C VAL A 176 -16.28 6.92 -9.58
N TRP A 177 -17.31 7.77 -9.48
CA TRP A 177 -17.50 8.92 -10.38
C TRP A 177 -16.29 9.86 -10.37
N GLY A 178 -15.79 10.26 -11.53
CA GLY A 178 -14.58 11.06 -11.66
C GLY A 178 -13.29 10.24 -11.74
N SER A 179 -13.39 8.91 -11.78
CA SER A 179 -12.26 8.02 -12.09
C SER A 179 -11.77 8.11 -13.53
N TRP A 180 -12.52 8.77 -14.41
CA TRP A 180 -12.18 8.94 -15.82
C TRP A 180 -12.52 10.37 -16.30
N TRP A 181 -11.70 10.89 -17.21
CA TRP A 181 -11.81 12.24 -17.77
C TRP A 181 -11.54 12.21 -19.27
N HIS A 182 -12.39 12.87 -20.05
CA HIS A 182 -12.23 13.02 -21.50
C HIS A 182 -12.99 14.26 -22.00
N ASN A 183 -12.37 15.02 -22.92
CA ASN A 183 -12.96 16.23 -23.54
C ASN A 183 -13.69 17.17 -22.55
N PHE A 184 -13.02 17.57 -21.46
CA PHE A 184 -13.56 18.43 -20.40
C PHE A 184 -14.74 17.86 -19.59
N GLU A 185 -15.10 16.59 -19.81
CA GLU A 185 -16.12 15.89 -19.05
C GLU A 185 -15.50 14.83 -18.12
N TRP A 186 -16.14 14.62 -16.96
CA TRP A 186 -15.78 13.56 -16.02
C TRP A 186 -16.76 12.40 -16.15
N GLY A 187 -16.29 11.18 -15.95
CA GLY A 187 -17.11 9.98 -16.03
C GLY A 187 -16.58 8.83 -15.18
N TYR A 188 -17.14 7.65 -15.43
CA TYR A 188 -16.77 6.39 -14.77
C TYR A 188 -15.76 5.59 -15.61
N ALA A 189 -14.66 5.11 -15.02
CA ALA A 189 -13.64 4.32 -15.71
C ALA A 189 -14.10 2.91 -16.15
N CYS A 190 -15.16 2.38 -15.54
CA CYS A 190 -15.71 1.07 -15.89
C CYS A 190 -16.46 1.07 -17.22
N CYS A 191 -17.14 2.17 -17.54
CA CYS A 191 -18.19 2.20 -18.55
C CYS A 191 -18.07 3.42 -19.49
N TYR A 192 -17.15 4.37 -19.22
CA TYR A 192 -16.98 5.64 -19.94
C TYR A 192 -18.24 6.51 -20.05
N SER A 193 -19.20 6.30 -19.13
CA SER A 193 -20.40 7.14 -19.02
C SER A 193 -20.05 8.48 -18.37
N THR A 194 -20.42 9.58 -19.03
CA THR A 194 -20.33 10.96 -18.54
C THR A 194 -21.63 11.44 -17.84
N VAL A 195 -22.56 10.52 -17.58
CA VAL A 195 -23.76 10.79 -16.76
C VAL A 195 -23.57 10.24 -15.35
N LYS A 196 -23.67 11.10 -14.34
CA LYS A 196 -23.58 10.72 -12.92
C LYS A 196 -24.82 9.92 -12.50
N ASN A 197 -24.62 8.85 -11.73
CA ASN A 197 -25.66 7.92 -11.26
C ASN A 197 -26.37 7.12 -12.38
N SER A 198 -25.79 6.99 -13.57
CA SER A 198 -26.27 6.00 -14.54
C SER A 198 -25.99 4.57 -14.04
N TYR A 199 -26.71 3.58 -14.57
CA TYR A 199 -26.34 2.16 -14.37
C TYR A 199 -25.12 1.82 -15.23
N CYS A 200 -24.20 0.98 -14.71
CA CYS A 200 -23.03 0.60 -15.50
C CYS A 200 -23.40 -0.28 -16.69
N THR A 201 -22.88 0.08 -17.85
CA THR A 201 -23.02 -0.61 -19.14
C THR A 201 -21.91 -1.64 -19.42
N GLY A 202 -21.06 -1.95 -18.43
CA GLY A 202 -19.88 -2.81 -18.55
C GLY A 202 -18.90 -2.42 -19.67
N GLU A 203 -18.28 -3.44 -20.26
CA GLU A 203 -17.32 -3.32 -21.37
C GLU A 203 -18.00 -2.80 -22.65
N ASP A 204 -19.30 -3.02 -22.82
CA ASP A 204 -20.07 -2.54 -23.98
C ASP A 204 -20.10 -1.01 -24.03
N GLY A 205 -20.13 -0.34 -22.87
CA GLY A 205 -20.02 1.13 -22.79
C GLY A 205 -18.70 1.67 -23.34
N LYS A 206 -17.59 0.97 -23.08
CA LYS A 206 -16.27 1.37 -23.61
C LYS A 206 -16.19 1.20 -25.11
N ARG A 207 -16.73 0.09 -25.64
CA ARG A 207 -16.78 -0.19 -27.07
C ARG A 207 -17.62 0.84 -27.82
N ALA A 208 -18.80 1.17 -27.30
CA ALA A 208 -19.66 2.19 -27.87
C ALA A 208 -18.97 3.58 -27.87
N PHE A 209 -18.22 3.90 -26.81
CA PHE A 209 -17.46 5.14 -26.75
C PHE A 209 -16.33 5.20 -27.79
N GLU A 210 -15.55 4.13 -27.96
CA GLU A 210 -14.52 4.05 -29.00
C GLU A 210 -15.09 4.11 -30.42
N GLU A 211 -16.26 3.51 -30.65
CA GLU A 211 -16.96 3.59 -31.93
C GLU A 211 -17.46 5.02 -32.22
N ALA A 212 -17.98 5.72 -31.20
CA ALA A 212 -18.39 7.11 -31.33
C ALA A 212 -17.20 8.05 -31.61
N ASP A 213 -16.07 7.86 -30.92
CA ASP A 213 -14.84 8.64 -31.16
C ASP A 213 -14.28 8.41 -32.57
N LYS A 214 -14.31 7.15 -33.04
CA LYS A 214 -13.94 6.82 -34.43
C LYS A 214 -14.87 7.45 -35.46
N MET A 215 -16.18 7.55 -35.18
CA MET A 215 -17.10 8.24 -36.09
C MET A 215 -16.87 9.75 -36.11
N LEU A 216 -16.58 10.37 -34.96
CA LEU A 216 -16.27 11.80 -34.88
C LEU A 216 -14.99 12.16 -35.67
N MET A 217 -13.98 11.29 -35.62
CA MET A 217 -12.74 11.45 -36.39
C MET A 217 -12.95 11.30 -37.91
N LEU A 218 -13.96 10.52 -38.34
CA LEU A 218 -14.27 10.35 -39.76
C LEU A 218 -15.03 11.55 -40.33
N GLU A 219 -15.91 12.18 -39.54
CA GLU A 219 -16.61 13.42 -39.91
C GLU A 219 -15.67 14.63 -40.04
N ALA A 220 -14.58 14.67 -39.27
CA ALA A 220 -13.59 15.75 -39.33
C ALA A 220 -12.78 15.80 -40.65
N VAL A 221 -12.76 14.72 -41.43
CA VAL A 221 -12.02 14.64 -42.72
C VAL A 221 -12.92 14.91 -43.93
N GLY A 222 -14.25 14.91 -43.78
CA GLY A 222 -15.21 15.06 -44.87
C GLY A 222 -15.73 16.49 -45.13
N GLY A 223 -15.25 17.49 -44.39
CA GLY A 223 -15.83 18.84 -44.37
C GLY A 223 -15.04 19.95 -45.09
N ALA A 224 -14.15 19.62 -46.02
CA ALA A 224 -13.35 20.61 -46.76
C ALA A 224 -13.55 20.49 -48.27
N ASP A 225 -14.74 20.86 -48.75
CA ASP A 225 -14.96 21.41 -50.10
C ASP A 225 -16.42 21.92 -50.19
N GLU A 226 -16.61 23.23 -50.02
CA GLU A 226 -17.54 24.10 -50.79
C GLU A 226 -17.64 25.50 -50.14
N GLN A 227 -17.15 26.52 -50.87
CA GLN A 227 -17.40 27.96 -50.63
C GLN A 227 -18.71 28.40 -51.33
N PRO A 228 -19.36 29.51 -50.92
CA PRO A 228 -19.10 30.86 -51.49
C PRO A 228 -19.10 32.00 -50.43
N GLU A 229 -18.23 33.04 -50.49
CA GLU A 229 -18.36 34.38 -51.16
C GLU A 229 -19.70 35.10 -50.84
N ALA A 230 -19.83 36.37 -50.38
CA ALA A 230 -19.05 37.61 -50.48
C ALA A 230 -19.56 38.74 -49.50
N GLU A 231 -18.68 39.71 -49.18
CA GLU A 231 -18.84 41.18 -48.94
C GLU A 231 -19.76 41.71 -47.79
N THR A 232 -19.35 42.46 -46.72
CA THR A 232 -18.64 43.77 -46.54
C THR A 232 -19.38 44.96 -47.16
N GLU A 233 -19.76 46.11 -46.56
CA GLU A 233 -19.75 46.77 -45.23
C GLU A 233 -20.73 47.97 -45.37
N ASP A 234 -21.33 48.49 -44.29
CA ASP A 234 -21.59 49.94 -44.22
C ASP A 234 -21.69 50.41 -42.76
N ALA A 235 -20.92 51.47 -42.48
CA ALA A 235 -20.76 52.16 -41.21
C ALA A 235 -21.85 53.26 -41.09
N VAL A 236 -22.19 53.86 -39.94
CA VAL A 236 -21.41 54.69 -39.02
C VAL A 236 -22.42 55.13 -37.97
N GLU A 237 -22.11 55.04 -36.66
CA GLU A 237 -22.31 56.15 -35.72
C GLU A 237 -21.72 55.78 -34.35
N ARG A 238 -20.61 56.44 -34.04
CA ARG A 238 -19.96 56.43 -32.73
C ARG A 238 -19.62 57.87 -32.37
N GLN A 239 -19.75 58.12 -31.07
CA GLN A 239 -19.11 59.15 -30.26
C GLN A 239 -19.81 60.52 -30.17
N ASN A 240 -20.34 60.79 -28.97
CA ASN A 240 -19.66 61.70 -28.04
C ASN A 240 -20.35 61.71 -26.67
N GLN A 241 -19.63 61.30 -25.61
CA GLN A 241 -19.27 62.14 -24.45
C GLN A 241 -18.73 61.28 -23.28
N GLU A 242 -17.53 61.66 -22.87
CA GLU A 242 -16.72 61.14 -21.76
C GLU A 242 -17.16 61.73 -20.39
N GLN A 243 -16.97 60.92 -19.33
CA GLN A 243 -16.27 61.20 -18.03
C GLN A 243 -16.63 62.47 -17.22
N ASP A 244 -16.70 62.53 -15.87
CA ASP A 244 -16.42 61.63 -14.73
C ASP A 244 -16.98 62.29 -13.42
N ILE A 245 -16.92 61.54 -12.28
CA ILE A 245 -16.85 61.90 -10.82
C ILE A 245 -18.08 62.56 -10.11
N ASP A 246 -18.50 62.22 -8.87
CA ASP A 246 -17.90 61.47 -7.75
C ASP A 246 -18.93 60.98 -6.69
N ASP A 247 -18.54 59.95 -5.95
CA ASP A 247 -18.82 59.58 -4.54
C ASP A 247 -20.21 59.56 -3.85
N ARG A 248 -20.62 58.35 -3.40
CA ARG A 248 -20.96 57.99 -1.98
C ARG A 248 -21.39 56.50 -1.79
N ARG A 249 -20.40 55.68 -1.42
CA ARG A 249 -20.32 54.63 -0.36
C ARG A 249 -21.60 53.88 0.12
N ALA A 250 -21.69 52.57 -0.22
CA ALA A 250 -21.66 51.34 0.64
C ALA A 250 -23.00 50.96 1.33
N GLU A 251 -23.47 49.71 1.42
CA GLU A 251 -22.83 48.44 1.82
C GLU A 251 -23.59 47.21 1.26
N ASP A 252 -22.89 46.14 0.85
CA ASP A 252 -23.16 44.72 1.23
C ASP A 252 -22.06 43.82 0.63
N SER A 253 -21.42 43.02 1.49
CA SER A 253 -20.17 42.32 1.22
C SER A 253 -20.38 40.81 1.02
N GLY A 254 -20.57 40.40 -0.23
CA GLY A 254 -20.39 39.01 -0.68
C GLY A 254 -19.00 38.82 -1.27
N THR A 255 -18.16 37.99 -0.66
CA THR A 255 -16.80 37.63 -1.08
C THR A 255 -16.77 37.14 -2.53
N LYS A 256 -16.38 38.02 -3.47
CA LYS A 256 -16.07 37.65 -4.86
C LYS A 256 -14.64 37.11 -4.92
N SER A 257 -14.50 35.84 -5.29
CA SER A 257 -13.21 35.24 -5.64
C SER A 257 -12.59 35.99 -6.81
N LYS A 258 -11.59 36.84 -6.54
CA LYS A 258 -10.79 37.47 -7.60
C LYS A 258 -10.08 36.36 -8.38
N LYS A 259 -10.35 36.27 -9.67
CA LYS A 259 -9.60 35.41 -10.58
C LYS A 259 -8.19 36.01 -10.69
N ARG A 260 -7.20 35.24 -10.27
CA ARG A 260 -5.76 35.55 -10.40
C ARG A 260 -5.40 35.88 -11.85
N THR A 261 -4.63 36.94 -12.04
CA THR A 261 -4.18 37.41 -13.35
C THR A 261 -3.08 36.49 -13.88
N LEU A 262 -2.91 36.40 -15.21
CA LEU A 262 -1.96 35.47 -15.85
C LEU A 262 -0.52 35.70 -15.36
N MET A 263 -0.18 36.92 -14.97
CA MET A 263 1.13 37.30 -14.44
C MET A 263 1.40 36.72 -13.03
N GLU A 264 0.37 36.63 -12.17
CA GLU A 264 0.45 36.04 -10.82
C GLU A 264 0.56 34.51 -10.86
N VAL A 265 0.03 33.86 -11.90
CA VAL A 265 0.19 32.41 -12.10
C VAL A 265 1.62 32.06 -12.50
N GLN A 266 2.31 32.96 -13.22
CA GLN A 266 3.67 32.73 -13.70
C GLN A 266 4.75 33.09 -12.66
N SER A 267 4.47 33.99 -11.71
CA SER A 267 5.44 34.46 -10.70
C SER A 267 5.65 33.50 -9.51
N GLY A 268 4.88 32.42 -9.40
CA GLY A 268 4.93 31.53 -8.25
C GLY A 268 4.40 32.19 -6.96
N ILE A 269 4.29 31.39 -5.91
CA ILE A 269 3.73 31.82 -4.61
C ILE A 269 4.85 32.48 -3.81
N THR A 270 4.66 33.72 -3.38
CA THR A 270 5.63 34.44 -2.56
C THR A 270 5.56 33.99 -1.10
N GLU A 271 6.65 34.17 -0.34
CA GLU A 271 6.72 33.75 1.07
C GLU A 271 5.68 34.50 1.93
N GLU A 272 5.38 35.75 1.59
CA GLU A 272 4.37 36.59 2.23
C GLU A 272 2.93 36.05 2.03
N GLU A 273 2.64 35.48 0.87
CA GLU A 273 1.35 34.81 0.58
C GLU A 273 1.20 33.51 1.37
N LEU A 274 2.29 32.75 1.55
CA LEU A 274 2.29 31.55 2.39
C LEU A 274 2.10 31.87 3.87
N GLU A 275 2.72 32.94 4.37
CA GLU A 275 2.56 33.38 5.75
C GLU A 275 1.15 33.91 6.04
N SER A 276 0.58 34.71 5.13
CA SER A 276 -0.80 35.18 5.25
C SER A 276 -1.80 34.04 5.20
N TYR A 277 -1.59 33.03 4.33
CA TYR A 277 -2.41 31.82 4.29
C TYR A 277 -2.31 30.97 5.57
N LYS A 278 -1.10 30.81 6.14
CA LYS A 278 -0.90 30.13 7.43
C LYS A 278 -1.64 30.86 8.55
N LYS A 279 -1.54 32.20 8.56
CA LYS A 279 -2.19 33.05 9.58
C LYS A 279 -3.72 33.03 9.47
N SER A 280 -4.27 33.06 8.25
CA SER A 280 -5.72 32.99 8.04
C SER A 280 -6.29 31.63 8.39
N ARG A 281 -5.56 30.54 8.11
CA ARG A 281 -5.98 29.19 8.48
C ARG A 281 -5.98 28.99 10.00
N LEU A 282 -4.93 29.43 10.69
CA LEU A 282 -4.86 29.36 12.15
C LEU A 282 -5.96 30.19 12.83
N ALA A 283 -6.31 31.36 12.28
CA ALA A 283 -7.39 32.19 12.80
C ALA A 283 -8.79 31.58 12.58
N ALA A 284 -8.99 30.83 11.49
CA ALA A 284 -10.25 30.14 11.22
C ALA A 284 -10.47 28.90 12.11
N ASP A 285 -9.37 28.24 12.51
CA ASP A 285 -9.37 27.08 13.40
C ASP A 285 -9.37 27.46 14.91
N ASP A 286 -9.33 28.77 15.25
CA ASP A 286 -9.31 29.26 16.63
C ASP A 286 -10.73 29.40 17.21
N PRO A 287 -11.10 28.63 18.27
CA PRO A 287 -12.42 28.70 18.89
C PRO A 287 -12.71 30.06 19.59
N MET A 288 -11.68 30.88 19.89
CA MET A 288 -11.87 32.22 20.45
C MET A 288 -12.19 33.29 19.40
N ALA A 289 -11.96 33.02 18.10
CA ALA A 289 -12.17 34.02 17.04
C ALA A 289 -13.61 34.56 16.97
N LYS A 290 -14.61 33.77 17.41
CA LYS A 290 -16.02 34.17 17.48
C LYS A 290 -16.36 35.12 18.64
N PHE A 291 -15.45 35.28 19.60
CA PHE A 291 -15.68 36.04 20.83
C PHE A 291 -14.91 37.38 20.86
N ILE A 292 -13.97 37.59 19.93
CA ILE A 292 -13.22 38.83 19.84
C ILE A 292 -14.11 39.91 19.21
N GLY A 293 -14.47 40.94 19.98
CA GLY A 293 -15.21 42.12 19.50
C GLY A 293 -16.68 42.24 19.90
N ASN A 294 -17.21 41.29 20.68
CA ASN A 294 -18.59 41.33 21.19
C ASN A 294 -18.72 41.92 22.61
N ASP A 295 -17.67 42.54 23.14
CA ASP A 295 -17.72 43.22 24.43
C ASP A 295 -18.43 44.56 24.28
N ILE A 296 -19.74 44.53 24.42
CA ILE A 296 -20.57 45.72 24.60
C ILE A 296 -20.27 46.23 26.01
N LEU A 297 -19.57 47.35 26.11
CA LEU A 297 -19.39 48.09 27.36
C LEU A 297 -20.73 48.73 27.74
N GLU A 298 -21.38 48.22 28.79
CA GLU A 298 -22.32 48.99 29.63
C GLU A 298 -21.57 49.77 30.71
#